data_AF-A0A6H5KHU6-F1
#
_entry.id   AF-A0A6H5KHU6-F1
#
_cell.length_a   1.000
_cell.length_b   1.000
_cell.length_c   1.000
_cell.angle_alpha   90.00
_cell.angle_beta   90.00
_cell.angle_gamma   90.00
#
_symmetry.space_group_name_H-M   'P 1'
#
loop_
_entity.id
_entity.type
_entity.pdbx_description
1 polymer ?
#
loop_
_entity_poly.entity_id
_entity_poly.type
_entity_poly.pdbx_seq_one_letter_code
_entity_poly.pdbx_strand_id
1 'polypeptide(L)' 'MVCLSQDEDVLDTWFSSGLFPFSVFGWPDVDSEDLKAFFPTTLLETGMDILFFWVARMVSPTNQRR' A
#
# COMPACT_ATOMS: atom_id res chain seq x y z
N MET A 1 -16.12 -17.99 -28.35
CA MET A 1 -15.91 -16.73 -27.61
C MET A 1 -16.02 -17.07 -26.14
N VAL A 2 -14.93 -17.00 -25.39
CA VAL A 2 -14.94 -17.28 -23.94
C VAL A 2 -15.36 -15.99 -23.24
N CYS A 3 -16.45 -16.05 -22.47
CA CYS A 3 -16.83 -14.98 -21.56
C CYS A 3 -16.08 -15.17 -20.25
N LEU A 4 -15.33 -14.15 -19.83
CA LEU A 4 -14.72 -14.09 -18.52
C LEU A 4 -15.69 -13.38 -17.57
N SER A 5 -15.89 -13.93 -16.38
CA SER A 5 -16.64 -13.32 -15.28
C SER A 5 -15.66 -12.89 -14.19
N GLN A 6 -15.89 -11.71 -13.60
CA GLN A 6 -15.13 -11.26 -12.43
C GLN A 6 -15.48 -12.14 -11.23
N ASP A 7 -14.47 -12.42 -10.40
CA ASP A 7 -14.66 -13.13 -9.13
C ASP A 7 -15.53 -12.29 -8.16
N GLU A 8 -16.40 -12.95 -7.40
CA GLU A 8 -17.23 -12.30 -6.37
C GLU A 8 -16.45 -12.01 -5.08
N ASP A 9 -15.24 -12.56 -4.93
CA ASP A 9 -14.40 -12.38 -3.76
C ASP A 9 -13.96 -10.92 -3.55
N VAL A 10 -13.95 -10.52 -2.28
CA VAL A 10 -13.49 -9.19 -1.83
C VAL A 10 -12.11 -9.28 -1.19
N LEU A 11 -11.30 -8.24 -1.40
CA LEU A 11 -9.99 -8.14 -0.77
C LEU A 11 -10.13 -7.85 0.73
N ASP A 12 -9.29 -8.48 1.53
CA ASP A 12 -9.23 -8.30 2.97
C ASP A 12 -8.89 -6.85 3.36
N THR A 13 -9.47 -6.34 4.46
CA THR A 13 -9.31 -4.93 4.88
C THR A 13 -7.84 -4.53 5.11
N TRP A 14 -6.99 -5.49 5.49
CA TRP A 14 -5.57 -5.23 5.68
C TRP A 14 -4.82 -5.09 4.36
N PHE A 15 -5.37 -5.57 3.24
CA PHE A 15 -4.82 -5.33 1.91
C PHE A 15 -4.91 -3.85 1.54
N SER A 16 -6.11 -3.24 1.64
CA SER A 16 -6.28 -1.81 1.37
C SER A 16 -5.51 -0.95 2.38
N SER A 17 -5.48 -1.37 3.64
CA SER A 17 -4.80 -0.62 4.70
C SER A 17 -3.27 -0.65 4.53
N GLY A 18 -2.70 -1.68 3.91
CA GLY A 18 -1.26 -1.75 3.59
C GLY A 18 -0.83 -0.81 2.46
N LEU A 19 -1.76 -0.36 1.62
CA LEU A 19 -1.51 0.60 0.53
C LEU A 19 -1.62 2.07 0.96
N PHE A 20 -1.94 2.32 2.23
CA PHE A 20 -2.07 3.66 2.80
C PHE A 20 -0.88 4.61 2.50
N PRO A 21 0.40 4.20 2.63
CA PRO A 21 1.52 5.14 2.42
C PRO A 21 1.72 5.59 0.97
N PHE A 22 1.02 4.99 0.00
CA PHE A 22 1.11 5.35 -1.42
C PHE A 22 -0.20 5.94 -1.95
N SER A 23 -1.34 5.34 -1.56
CA SER A 23 -2.67 5.72 -2.04
C SER A 23 -3.06 7.16 -1.69
N VAL A 24 -2.53 7.70 -0.59
CA VAL A 24 -2.79 9.10 -0.18
C VAL A 24 -2.09 10.10 -1.09
N PHE A 25 -1.01 9.72 -1.78
CA PHE A 25 -0.18 10.62 -2.60
C PHE A 25 -0.39 10.48 -4.11
N GLY A 26 -1.53 9.90 -4.51
CA GLY A 26 -1.91 9.81 -5.93
C GLY A 26 -1.41 8.55 -6.65
N TRP A 27 -0.88 7.56 -5.92
CA TRP A 27 -0.64 6.22 -6.50
C TRP A 27 -1.98 5.64 -7.02
N PRO A 28 -2.05 5.12 -8.26
CA PRO A 28 -0.96 4.52 -9.05
C PRO A 28 -0.22 5.47 -10.00
N ASP A 29 -0.51 6.77 -10.02
CA ASP A 29 0.23 7.72 -10.85
C ASP A 29 1.63 7.99 -10.26
N VAL A 30 2.65 7.38 -10.87
CA VAL A 30 4.05 7.48 -10.44
C VAL A 30 4.63 8.87 -10.70
N ASP A 31 4.00 9.66 -11.56
CA ASP A 31 4.45 11.00 -11.89
C ASP A 31 3.94 12.09 -10.97
N SER A 32 3.02 11.74 -10.05
CA SER A 32 2.50 12.62 -9.00
C SER A 32 3.62 13.32 -8.23
N GLU A 33 3.58 14.66 -8.19
CA GLU A 33 4.53 15.49 -7.46
C GLU A 33 4.51 15.19 -5.94
N ASP A 34 3.32 14.88 -5.40
CA ASP A 34 3.14 14.54 -3.98
C ASP A 34 3.82 13.21 -3.63
N LEU A 35 3.74 12.21 -4.52
CA LEU A 35 4.41 10.93 -4.32
C LEU A 35 5.94 11.11 -4.32
N LYS A 36 6.48 11.97 -5.19
CA LYS A 36 7.92 12.25 -5.25
C LYS A 36 8.41 13.09 -4.06
N ALA A 37 7.56 13.97 -3.51
CA ALA A 37 7.92 14.87 -2.42
C ALA A 37 7.82 14.24 -1.03
N PHE A 38 6.80 13.42 -0.79
CA PHE A 38 6.46 12.92 0.56
C PHE A 38 6.76 11.44 0.78
N PHE A 39 7.16 10.72 -0.27
CA PHE A 39 7.60 9.33 -0.20
C PHE A 39 9.10 9.21 -0.48
N PRO A 40 9.89 8.49 0.35
CA PRO A 40 9.50 7.72 1.54
C PRO A 40 9.29 8.60 2.78
N THR A 41 8.25 8.29 3.57
CA THR A 41 7.94 8.98 4.83
C THR A 41 9.00 8.67 5.91
N THR A 42 9.34 9.66 6.74
CA THR A 42 10.45 9.58 7.70
C THR A 42 10.07 9.06 9.09
N LEU A 43 8.80 9.13 9.46
CA LEU A 43 8.28 8.69 10.77
C LEU A 43 6.91 8.03 10.59
N LEU A 44 6.70 6.89 11.26
CA LEU A 44 5.42 6.19 11.33
C LEU A 44 5.13 5.84 12.79
N GLU A 45 4.15 6.51 13.38
CA GLU A 45 3.72 6.29 14.77
C GLU A 45 2.51 5.33 14.77
N THR A 46 2.65 4.16 15.39
CA THR A 46 1.58 3.15 15.48
C THR A 46 1.61 2.42 16.81
N GLY A 47 0.46 1.86 17.22
CA GLY A 47 0.38 0.99 18.38
C GLY A 47 1.13 -0.34 18.19
N MET A 48 1.71 -0.88 19.27
CA MET A 48 2.45 -2.15 19.24
C MET A 48 1.56 -3.32 18.81
N ASP A 49 0.26 -3.26 19.10
CA ASP A 49 -0.71 -4.33 18.87
C ASP A 49 -0.92 -4.68 17.39
N ILE A 50 -0.63 -3.75 16.47
CA ILE A 50 -0.86 -3.90 15.02
C ILE A 50 0.43 -3.93 14.19
N LEU A 51 1.59 -3.95 14.86
CA LEU A 51 2.90 -3.87 14.22
C LEU A 51 3.11 -5.02 13.20
N PHE A 52 2.79 -6.25 13.57
CA PHE A 52 2.97 -7.42 12.69
C PHE A 52 1.85 -7.58 11.66
N PHE A 53 0.62 -7.22 12.00
CA PHE A 53 -0.53 -7.39 11.11
C PHE A 53 -0.58 -6.33 10.01
N TRP A 54 -0.06 -5.13 10.29
CA TRP A 54 -0.23 -3.97 9.42
C TRP A 54 1.08 -3.31 8.99
N VAL A 55 1.96 -2.93 9.94
CA VAL A 55 3.22 -2.21 9.61
C VAL A 55 4.14 -3.07 8.75
N ALA A 56 4.28 -4.37 9.06
CA ALA A 56 5.07 -5.29 8.23
C ALA A 56 4.60 -5.36 6.77
N ARG A 57 3.29 -5.22 6.51
CA ARG A 57 2.73 -5.23 5.16
C ARG A 57 3.00 -3.93 4.39
N MET A 58 3.14 -2.79 5.08
CA MET A 58 3.52 -1.52 4.46
C MET A 58 5.00 -1.46 4.05
N VAL A 59 5.87 -2.16 4.77
CA VAL A 59 7.34 -2.11 4.55
C VAL A 59 7.79 -3.06 3.44
N SER A 60 6.99 -4.08 3.09
CA SER A 60 7.37 -5.10 2.12
C SER A 60 7.64 -4.61 0.68
N PRO A 61 7.01 -3.55 0.12
CA PRO A 61 7.24 -3.15 -1.29
C PRO A 61 8.49 -2.30 -1.53
N THR A 62 9.09 -1.70 -0.50
CA THR A 62 10.03 -0.58 -0.67
C THR A 62 11.50 -0.98 -0.78
N ASN A 63 11.85 -2.24 -0.50
CA ASN A 63 13.24 -2.70 -0.42
C ASN A 63 13.69 -3.62 -1.58
N GLN A 64 13.08 -3.51 -2.76
CA GLN A 64 13.48 -4.27 -3.96
C GLN A 64 14.31 -3.44 -4.96
N ARG A 65 15.12 -2.49 -4.47
CA ARG A 65 16.18 -1.85 -5.25
C ARG A 65 17.54 -2.06 -4.59
N ARG A 66 17.99 -3.31 -4.59
CA ARG A 66 19.42 -3.66 -4.60
C ARG A 66 19.68 -4.56 -5.79
#